data_AF-G3I5B7-F1
#
_entry.id   AF-G3I5B7-F1
#
_cell.length_a   1.000
_cell.length_b   1.000
_cell.length_c   1.000
_cell.angle_alpha   90.00
_cell.angle_beta   90.00
_cell.angle_gamma   90.00
#
_symmetry.space_group_name_H-M   'P 1'
#
loop_
_entity.id
_entity.type
_entity.pdbx_description
1 polymer ?
#
loop_
_entity_poly.entity_id
_entity_poly.type
_entity_poly.pdbx_seq_one_letter_code
_entity_poly.pdbx_strand_id
1 'polypeptide(L)'
;FVCFPSDGWADRYDVTDGYQREAVGGITIKLQSPDVKWFDDYYLKLRPETNLRNPWFQEFWQHRFQCRLEGFAQENSKYNKTCNSSLTLRTHHVQDSKMGFVINAIYSMAYGLHNMQMSLCPGYAGLCDAMKPIDGRKLLDSLMKTNFTGVSGDMILFDENGDSPGRYEIMNFKEMGKDYFDYINVGSWDNGELKMDDDEVWSKKNNIIRSVCSEPCEKGQIKVIRKGEVSCCWTCTPCKENEYVFDEYTCKACQLGSWPTDDLTGTCISVSTFI
;
A
#
# COMPACT_ATOMS: atom_id res chain seq x y z
N PHE A 1 -11.45 -12.89 11.75
CA PHE A 1 -10.37 -12.88 10.72
C PHE A 1 -9.77 -11.49 10.69
N VAL A 2 -8.55 -11.35 10.17
CA VAL A 2 -7.94 -10.04 9.89
C VAL A 2 -7.72 -9.97 8.39
N CYS A 3 -8.13 -8.86 7.78
CA CYS A 3 -7.97 -8.65 6.34
C CYS A 3 -6.67 -7.88 6.07
N PHE A 4 -5.91 -8.35 5.08
CA PHE A 4 -4.72 -7.68 4.54
C PHE A 4 -4.93 -7.33 3.06
N PRO A 5 -5.82 -6.37 2.75
CA PRO A 5 -6.04 -5.93 1.37
C PRO A 5 -4.85 -5.14 0.79
N SER A 6 -4.82 -5.05 -0.54
CA SER A 6 -3.91 -4.17 -1.26
C SER A 6 -4.40 -2.71 -1.26
N ASP A 7 -3.74 -1.86 -2.04
CA ASP A 7 -4.06 -0.45 -2.25
C ASP A 7 -5.43 -0.17 -2.90
N GLY A 8 -6.15 -1.22 -3.29
CA GLY A 8 -7.56 -1.11 -3.68
C GLY A 8 -8.47 -0.68 -2.53
N TRP A 9 -8.08 -0.96 -1.28
CA TRP A 9 -8.83 -0.56 -0.08
C TRP A 9 -8.18 0.62 0.67
N ALA A 10 -6.84 0.78 0.59
CA ALA A 10 -6.04 1.93 1.05
C ALA A 10 -6.72 2.87 2.09
N ASP A 11 -7.27 4.00 1.64
CA ASP A 11 -8.01 4.99 2.44
C ASP A 11 -9.45 5.20 1.93
N ARG A 12 -10.01 4.17 1.30
CA ARG A 12 -11.31 4.22 0.63
C ARG A 12 -12.44 3.97 1.64
N TYR A 13 -13.00 5.06 2.18
CA TYR A 13 -14.13 5.00 3.11
C TYR A 13 -15.39 4.35 2.53
N ASP A 14 -15.63 4.50 1.23
CA ASP A 14 -16.79 3.94 0.55
C ASP A 14 -16.80 2.40 0.50
N VAL A 15 -15.67 1.75 0.75
CA VAL A 15 -15.58 0.28 0.90
C VAL A 15 -15.94 -0.17 2.32
N THR A 16 -15.66 0.66 3.33
CA THR A 16 -15.98 0.38 4.76
C THR A 16 -17.34 0.90 5.19
N ASP A 17 -17.91 1.86 4.47
CA ASP A 17 -19.13 2.56 4.88
C ASP A 17 -20.31 1.58 4.99
N GLY A 18 -20.84 1.46 6.21
CA GLY A 18 -21.94 0.56 6.55
C GLY A 18 -21.50 -0.82 7.09
N TYR A 19 -20.20 -1.13 7.02
CA TYR A 19 -19.61 -2.41 7.45
C TYR A 19 -18.35 -2.20 8.32
N GLN A 20 -18.31 -1.10 9.08
CA GLN A 20 -17.10 -0.70 9.80
C GLN A 20 -16.71 -1.73 10.88
N ARG A 21 -17.69 -2.35 11.55
CA ARG A 21 -17.43 -3.33 12.61
C ARG A 21 -16.81 -4.61 12.07
N GLU A 22 -17.15 -4.99 10.84
CA GLU A 22 -16.61 -6.16 10.14
C GLU A 22 -15.20 -5.91 9.61
N ALA A 23 -14.86 -4.64 9.30
CA ALA A 23 -13.57 -4.24 8.76
C ALA A 23 -12.51 -3.92 9.84
N VAL A 24 -12.92 -3.78 11.10
CA VAL A 24 -12.03 -3.34 12.19
C VAL A 24 -10.81 -4.25 12.36
N GLY A 25 -9.64 -3.65 12.53
CA GLY A 25 -8.35 -4.33 12.64
C GLY A 25 -7.73 -4.74 11.29
N GLY A 26 -8.39 -4.45 10.16
CA GLY A 26 -7.82 -4.64 8.83
C GLY A 26 -6.60 -3.74 8.61
N ILE A 27 -5.55 -4.30 8.01
CA ILE A 27 -4.30 -3.59 7.70
C ILE A 27 -4.13 -3.54 6.19
N THR A 28 -4.03 -2.35 5.64
CA THR A 28 -3.97 -2.10 4.20
C THR A 28 -2.72 -1.30 3.86
N ILE A 29 -2.30 -1.37 2.60
CA ILE A 29 -1.21 -0.56 2.06
C ILE A 29 -1.79 0.59 1.25
N LYS A 30 -1.18 1.75 1.34
CA LYS A 30 -1.53 2.93 0.55
C LYS A 30 -0.26 3.42 -0.13
N LEU A 31 -0.33 3.69 -1.44
CA LEU A 31 0.77 4.38 -2.12
C LEU A 31 1.00 5.74 -1.47
N GLN A 32 2.25 6.03 -1.08
CA GLN A 32 2.57 7.29 -0.44
C GLN A 32 2.37 8.44 -1.43
N SER A 33 1.36 9.27 -1.17
CA SER A 33 1.02 10.42 -2.00
C SER A 33 0.49 11.53 -1.10
N PRO A 34 1.34 12.49 -0.73
CA PRO A 34 0.94 13.69 -0.03
C PRO A 34 -0.10 14.52 -0.80
N ASP A 35 -0.91 15.27 -0.05
CA ASP A 35 -1.88 16.20 -0.63
C ASP A 35 -1.18 17.34 -1.37
N VAL A 36 -1.70 17.64 -2.56
CA VAL A 36 -1.16 18.68 -3.44
C VAL A 36 -1.92 20.00 -3.22
N LYS A 37 -1.38 20.86 -2.36
CA LYS A 37 -2.04 22.11 -1.92
C LYS A 37 -2.49 23.03 -3.06
N TRP A 38 -1.65 23.24 -4.07
CA TRP A 38 -1.98 24.13 -5.18
C TRP A 38 -3.12 23.57 -6.04
N PHE A 39 -3.31 22.25 -6.07
CA PHE A 39 -4.43 21.64 -6.76
C PHE A 39 -5.73 21.92 -6.01
N ASP A 40 -5.74 21.85 -4.68
CA ASP A 40 -6.92 22.22 -3.88
C ASP A 40 -7.26 23.70 -4.06
N ASP A 41 -6.26 24.60 -4.01
CA ASP A 41 -6.47 26.03 -4.24
C ASP A 41 -7.06 26.34 -5.62
N TYR A 42 -6.72 25.53 -6.62
CA TYR A 42 -7.27 25.61 -7.97
C TYR A 42 -8.68 25.02 -8.03
N TYR A 43 -8.84 23.77 -7.61
CA TYR A 43 -10.06 22.98 -7.73
C TYR A 43 -11.23 23.57 -6.95
N LEU A 44 -10.98 24.03 -5.71
CA LEU A 44 -12.01 24.59 -4.84
C LEU A 44 -12.55 25.95 -5.30
N LYS A 45 -11.91 26.58 -6.29
CA LYS A 45 -12.38 27.83 -6.93
C LYS A 45 -13.20 27.57 -8.20
N LEU A 46 -13.31 26.32 -8.66
CA LEU A 46 -14.05 25.99 -9.87
C LEU A 46 -15.54 26.20 -9.69
N ARG A 47 -16.15 26.73 -10.75
CA ARG A 47 -17.57 27.09 -10.83
C ARG A 47 -18.14 26.65 -12.18
N PRO A 48 -19.39 26.15 -12.23
CA PRO A 48 -19.98 25.69 -13.48
C PRO A 48 -20.10 26.81 -14.52
N GLU A 49 -20.21 28.07 -14.08
CA GLU A 49 -20.28 29.26 -14.93
C GLU A 49 -18.93 29.58 -15.60
N THR A 50 -17.80 29.27 -14.95
CA THR A 50 -16.48 29.69 -15.42
C THR A 50 -15.68 28.56 -16.05
N ASN A 51 -15.95 27.31 -15.67
CA ASN A 51 -15.22 26.14 -16.17
C ASN A 51 -15.83 25.60 -17.48
N LEU A 52 -15.58 26.30 -18.57
CA LEU A 52 -16.10 25.93 -19.89
C LEU A 52 -15.25 24.89 -20.64
N ARG A 53 -14.05 24.59 -20.13
CA ARG A 53 -13.08 23.69 -20.78
C ARG A 53 -13.34 22.21 -20.50
N ASN A 54 -14.00 21.89 -19.39
CA ASN A 54 -14.31 20.51 -19.01
C ASN A 54 -15.78 20.20 -19.35
N PRO A 55 -16.04 19.36 -20.36
CA PRO A 55 -17.41 19.09 -20.82
C PRO A 55 -18.23 18.28 -19.81
N TRP A 56 -17.64 17.64 -18.81
CA TRP A 56 -18.35 16.87 -17.79
C TRP A 56 -18.55 17.62 -16.47
N PHE A 57 -18.06 18.86 -16.37
CA PHE A 57 -18.10 19.58 -15.09
C PHE A 57 -19.53 19.96 -14.67
N GLN A 58 -20.41 20.29 -15.62
CA GLN A 58 -21.82 20.58 -15.33
C GLN A 58 -22.57 19.31 -14.89
N GLU A 59 -22.31 18.17 -15.54
CA GLU A 59 -22.86 16.87 -15.13
C GLU A 59 -22.38 16.49 -13.72
N PHE A 60 -21.08 16.57 -13.47
CA PHE A 60 -20.48 16.31 -12.16
C PHE A 60 -21.11 17.16 -11.06
N TRP A 61 -21.28 18.46 -11.30
CA TRP A 61 -21.86 19.38 -10.32
C TRP A 61 -23.30 18.97 -9.94
N GLN A 62 -24.13 18.67 -10.95
CA GLN A 62 -25.51 18.23 -10.75
C GLN A 62 -25.57 16.89 -10.01
N HIS A 63 -24.69 15.94 -10.34
CA HIS A 63 -24.62 14.66 -9.66
C HIS A 63 -24.11 14.78 -8.21
N ARG A 64 -23.03 15.52 -7.97
CA ARG A 64 -22.46 15.69 -6.62
C ARG A 64 -23.45 16.33 -5.66
N PHE A 65 -24.13 17.39 -6.10
CA PHE A 65 -25.06 18.14 -5.25
C PHE A 65 -26.53 17.70 -5.39
N GLN A 66 -26.80 16.70 -6.23
CA GLN A 66 -28.16 16.16 -6.49
C GLN A 66 -29.17 17.26 -6.85
N CYS A 67 -28.76 18.16 -7.75
CA CYS A 67 -29.53 19.34 -8.16
C CYS A 67 -29.44 19.58 -9.68
N ARG A 68 -30.36 20.36 -10.24
CA ARG A 68 -30.37 20.78 -11.66
C ARG A 68 -29.75 22.17 -11.82
N LEU A 69 -28.94 22.35 -12.85
CA LEU A 69 -28.37 23.63 -13.26
C LEU A 69 -29.27 24.29 -14.32
N GLU A 70 -30.27 25.03 -13.86
CA GLU A 70 -31.27 25.67 -14.72
C GLU A 70 -30.64 26.72 -15.63
N GLY A 71 -30.89 26.63 -16.95
CA GLY A 71 -30.34 27.57 -17.94
C GLY A 71 -28.91 27.29 -18.39
N PHE A 72 -28.31 26.18 -17.96
CA PHE A 72 -27.03 25.68 -18.47
C PHE A 72 -27.23 24.74 -19.66
N ALA A 73 -26.21 24.61 -20.51
CA ALA A 73 -26.28 23.79 -21.72
C ALA A 73 -26.54 22.30 -21.44
N GLN A 74 -26.07 21.77 -20.32
CA GLN A 74 -26.25 20.36 -19.92
C GLN A 74 -27.23 20.20 -18.76
N GLU A 75 -28.31 20.99 -18.73
CA GLU A 75 -29.35 20.85 -17.72
C GLU A 75 -29.95 19.43 -17.72
N ASN A 76 -30.00 18.79 -16.55
CA ASN A 76 -30.53 17.43 -16.40
C ASN A 76 -31.82 17.43 -15.56
N SER A 77 -32.96 17.22 -16.23
CA SER A 77 -34.29 17.19 -15.60
C SER A 77 -34.53 16.00 -14.67
N LYS A 78 -33.58 15.06 -14.52
CA LYS A 78 -33.64 13.99 -13.51
C LYS A 78 -33.67 14.54 -12.08
N TYR A 79 -33.08 15.71 -11.85
CA TYR A 79 -32.97 16.30 -10.52
C TYR A 79 -34.09 17.32 -10.29
N ASN A 80 -34.87 17.12 -9.21
CA ASN A 80 -36.05 17.93 -8.92
C ASN A 80 -35.74 19.29 -8.24
N LYS A 81 -34.52 19.47 -7.72
CA LYS A 81 -34.12 20.66 -6.96
C LYS A 81 -33.18 21.52 -7.79
N THR A 82 -33.42 22.82 -7.91
CA THR A 82 -32.47 23.75 -8.57
C THR A 82 -31.25 23.99 -7.67
N CYS A 83 -30.06 24.00 -8.28
CA CYS A 83 -28.81 24.27 -7.58
C CYS A 83 -28.78 25.72 -7.03
N ASN A 84 -28.30 25.88 -5.79
CA ASN A 84 -28.10 27.21 -5.20
C ASN A 84 -26.70 27.75 -5.54
N SER A 85 -26.56 29.07 -5.70
CA SER A 85 -25.28 29.74 -5.97
C SER A 85 -24.30 29.67 -4.79
N SER A 86 -24.79 29.38 -3.58
CA SER A 86 -23.96 29.17 -2.38
C SER A 86 -23.25 27.81 -2.31
N LEU A 87 -23.63 26.84 -3.16
CA LEU A 87 -23.00 25.52 -3.19
C LEU A 87 -21.50 25.65 -3.49
N THR A 88 -20.67 24.83 -2.85
CA THR A 88 -19.22 24.92 -2.95
C THR A 88 -18.57 23.55 -2.88
N LEU A 89 -17.47 23.37 -3.62
CA LEU A 89 -16.69 22.12 -3.59
C LEU A 89 -15.96 21.91 -2.27
N ARG A 90 -15.84 22.95 -1.42
CA ARG A 90 -15.22 22.86 -0.10
C ARG A 90 -15.97 21.94 0.85
N THR A 91 -17.29 21.84 0.69
CA THR A 91 -18.13 21.01 1.56
C THR A 91 -17.88 19.54 1.23
N HIS A 92 -17.41 18.76 2.23
CA HIS A 92 -17.00 17.36 2.10
C HIS A 92 -15.97 17.15 0.97
N HIS A 93 -14.98 18.03 0.87
CA HIS A 93 -13.84 17.83 -0.02
C HIS A 93 -12.94 16.71 0.51
N VAL A 94 -12.62 15.78 -0.38
CA VAL A 94 -11.62 14.74 -0.16
C VAL A 94 -10.78 14.71 -1.44
N GLN A 95 -9.47 14.96 -1.31
CA GLN A 95 -8.57 14.90 -2.46
C GLN A 95 -8.35 13.43 -2.85
N ASP A 96 -8.18 13.18 -4.16
CA ASP A 96 -7.83 11.86 -4.64
C ASP A 96 -6.43 11.45 -4.14
N SER A 97 -6.32 10.29 -3.49
CA SER A 97 -5.07 9.81 -2.91
C SER A 97 -3.99 9.46 -3.93
N LYS A 98 -4.28 9.52 -5.23
CA LYS A 98 -3.32 9.30 -6.33
C LYS A 98 -3.07 10.56 -7.17
N MET A 99 -3.58 11.72 -6.75
CA MET A 99 -3.40 12.99 -7.46
C MET A 99 -1.93 13.35 -7.70
N GLY A 100 -1.05 13.09 -6.73
CA GLY A 100 0.39 13.32 -6.85
C GLY A 100 1.02 12.55 -8.01
N PHE A 101 0.63 11.28 -8.20
CA PHE A 101 1.13 10.45 -9.31
C PHE A 101 0.68 10.96 -10.67
N VAL A 102 -0.58 11.39 -10.80
CA VAL A 102 -1.10 11.97 -12.06
C VAL A 102 -0.26 13.18 -12.47
N ILE A 103 0.03 14.05 -11.51
CA ILE A 103 0.81 15.25 -11.79
C ILE A 103 2.28 14.90 -12.09
N ASN A 104 2.87 13.98 -11.33
CA ASN A 104 4.24 13.52 -11.59
C ASN A 104 4.35 12.90 -12.98
N ALA A 105 3.35 12.16 -13.47
CA ALA A 105 3.35 11.62 -14.83
C ALA A 105 3.35 12.73 -15.90
N ILE A 106 2.60 13.81 -15.68
CA ILE A 106 2.60 14.99 -16.55
C ILE A 106 3.98 15.65 -16.55
N TYR A 107 4.60 15.81 -15.38
CA TYR A 107 5.97 16.34 -15.28
C TYR A 107 7.00 15.41 -15.92
N SER A 108 6.89 14.09 -15.77
CA SER A 108 7.78 13.13 -16.43
C SER A 108 7.76 13.33 -17.95
N MET A 109 6.57 13.52 -18.55
CA MET A 109 6.45 13.83 -19.96
C MET A 109 7.07 15.20 -20.31
N ALA A 110 6.81 16.22 -19.49
CA ALA A 110 7.37 17.56 -19.70
C ALA A 110 8.90 17.58 -19.64
N TYR A 111 9.49 16.94 -18.63
CA TYR A 111 10.95 16.80 -18.49
C TYR A 111 11.55 15.93 -19.60
N GLY A 112 10.88 14.84 -19.99
CA GLY A 112 11.32 14.00 -21.12
C GLY A 112 11.37 14.77 -22.43
N LEU A 113 10.34 15.59 -22.72
CA LEU A 113 10.32 16.48 -23.88
C LEU A 113 11.37 17.60 -23.78
N HIS A 114 11.58 18.15 -22.59
CA HIS A 114 12.61 19.17 -22.35
C HIS A 114 14.02 18.61 -22.59
N ASN A 115 14.34 17.44 -22.04
CA ASN A 115 15.61 16.75 -22.25
C ASN A 115 15.85 16.43 -23.73
N MET A 116 14.80 16.00 -24.44
CA MET A 116 14.86 15.77 -25.89
C MET A 116 15.13 17.06 -26.66
N GLN A 117 14.48 18.17 -26.27
CA GLN A 117 14.69 19.48 -26.88
C GLN A 117 16.10 20.02 -26.64
N MET A 118 16.62 19.89 -25.42
CA MET A 118 18.00 20.30 -25.10
C MET A 118 19.05 19.50 -25.88
N SER A 119 18.77 18.22 -26.14
CA SER A 119 19.67 17.33 -26.88
C SER A 119 19.63 17.56 -28.40
N LEU A 120 18.43 17.71 -28.98
CA LEU A 120 18.25 17.81 -30.43
C LEU A 120 18.27 19.24 -30.98
N CYS A 121 17.92 20.23 -30.16
CA CYS A 121 17.78 21.62 -30.55
C CYS A 121 18.61 22.56 -29.63
N PRO A 122 19.94 22.33 -29.46
CA PRO A 122 20.74 23.12 -28.55
C PRO A 122 20.77 24.60 -28.96
N GLY A 123 20.48 25.49 -28.01
CA GLY A 123 20.47 26.95 -28.24
C GLY A 123 19.27 27.48 -29.03
N TYR A 124 18.27 26.64 -29.33
CA TYR A 124 17.06 27.04 -30.04
C TYR A 124 15.85 27.10 -29.09
N ALA A 125 15.15 28.23 -29.02
CA ALA A 125 13.93 28.34 -28.23
C ALA A 125 12.72 27.79 -29.00
N GLY A 126 12.18 26.65 -28.56
CA GLY A 126 11.03 25.98 -29.18
C GLY A 126 11.42 24.73 -29.98
N LEU A 127 10.58 24.34 -30.94
CA LEU A 127 10.78 23.15 -31.76
C LEU A 127 11.58 23.49 -33.03
N CYS A 128 12.79 22.92 -33.14
CA CYS A 128 13.57 22.91 -34.36
C CYS A 128 13.14 21.76 -35.30
N ASP A 129 13.69 21.72 -36.52
CA ASP A 129 13.28 20.75 -37.54
C ASP A 129 13.63 19.30 -37.16
N ALA A 130 14.61 19.09 -36.27
CA ALA A 130 14.94 17.76 -35.74
C ALA A 130 13.83 17.14 -34.87
N MET A 131 12.84 17.93 -34.44
CA MET A 131 11.67 17.48 -33.66
C MET A 131 10.35 17.58 -34.45
N LYS A 132 10.42 17.73 -35.78
CA LYS A 132 9.26 17.85 -36.66
C LYS A 132 9.27 16.74 -37.73
N PRO A 133 8.55 15.62 -37.54
CA PRO A 133 7.78 15.24 -36.34
C PRO A 133 8.68 14.73 -35.19
N ILE A 134 8.09 14.56 -34.01
CA ILE A 134 8.77 13.95 -32.86
C ILE A 134 8.91 12.45 -33.10
N ASP A 135 10.13 11.93 -32.99
CA ASP A 135 10.41 10.50 -33.02
C ASP A 135 10.15 9.86 -31.64
N GLY A 136 9.19 8.95 -31.59
CA GLY A 136 8.80 8.25 -30.37
C GLY A 136 9.92 7.41 -29.74
N ARG A 137 10.88 6.90 -30.51
CA ARG A 137 12.03 6.14 -29.96
C ARG A 137 12.98 7.06 -29.20
N LYS A 138 13.30 8.22 -29.79
CA LYS A 138 14.13 9.24 -29.12
C LYS A 138 13.44 9.81 -27.89
N LEU A 139 12.12 9.96 -27.93
CA LEU A 139 11.35 10.37 -26.77
C LEU A 139 11.40 9.32 -25.66
N LEU A 140 11.23 8.03 -25.97
CA LEU A 140 11.36 6.95 -25.00
C LEU A 140 12.77 6.94 -24.35
N ASP A 141 13.82 7.04 -25.16
CA ASP A 141 15.21 7.12 -24.65
C ASP A 141 15.42 8.30 -23.70
N SER A 142 14.75 9.42 -23.96
CA SER A 142 14.77 10.62 -23.11
C SER A 142 13.99 10.41 -21.80
N LEU A 143 12.80 9.81 -21.89
CA LEU A 143 11.95 9.51 -20.73
C LEU A 143 12.63 8.54 -19.76
N MET A 144 13.23 7.46 -20.27
CA MET A 144 13.93 6.45 -19.44
C MET A 144 15.13 7.03 -18.67
N LYS A 145 15.70 8.16 -19.11
CA LYS A 145 16.84 8.82 -18.46
C LYS A 145 16.44 10.07 -17.67
N THR A 146 15.15 10.31 -17.54
CA THR A 146 14.63 11.50 -16.86
C THR A 146 14.80 11.34 -15.34
N ASN A 147 15.32 12.41 -14.71
CA ASN A 147 15.47 12.53 -13.27
C ASN A 147 15.04 13.94 -12.87
N PHE A 148 14.03 14.03 -11.99
CA PHE A 148 13.53 15.31 -11.50
C PHE A 148 12.90 15.18 -10.12
N THR A 149 12.70 16.32 -9.45
CA THR A 149 11.98 16.39 -8.18
C THR A 149 10.47 16.50 -8.45
N GLY A 150 9.70 15.53 -7.99
CA GLY A 150 8.25 15.48 -8.09
C GLY A 150 7.55 16.46 -7.15
N VAL A 151 6.22 16.50 -7.23
CA VAL A 151 5.38 17.47 -6.49
C VAL A 151 5.49 17.36 -4.97
N SER A 152 5.84 16.16 -4.48
CA SER A 152 5.98 15.84 -3.07
C SER A 152 7.40 16.10 -2.53
N GLY A 153 8.32 16.58 -3.38
CA GLY A 153 9.73 16.72 -3.06
C GLY A 153 10.56 15.45 -3.29
N ASP A 154 9.92 14.35 -3.69
CA ASP A 154 10.57 13.08 -3.97
C ASP A 154 11.32 13.09 -5.30
N MET A 155 12.43 12.36 -5.36
CA MET A 155 13.16 12.16 -6.61
C MET A 155 12.44 11.11 -7.46
N ILE A 156 11.97 11.51 -8.63
CA ILE A 156 11.35 10.62 -9.62
C ILE A 156 12.44 10.20 -10.62
N LEU A 157 12.64 8.90 -10.71
CA LEU A 157 13.57 8.23 -11.61
C LEU A 157 12.94 6.93 -12.10
N PHE A 158 13.40 6.45 -13.24
CA PHE A 158 12.92 5.20 -13.83
C PHE A 158 14.06 4.19 -13.88
N ASP A 159 13.75 2.93 -13.52
CA ASP A 159 14.68 1.82 -13.67
C ASP A 159 14.74 1.32 -15.12
N GLU A 160 15.45 0.21 -15.36
CA GLU A 160 15.59 -0.39 -16.69
C GLU A 160 14.26 -0.88 -17.29
N ASN A 161 13.25 -1.13 -16.46
CA ASN A 161 11.90 -1.56 -16.86
C ASN A 161 10.93 -0.38 -17.02
N GLY A 162 11.32 0.83 -16.60
CA GLY A 162 10.48 2.02 -16.65
C GLY A 162 9.64 2.21 -15.38
N ASP A 163 10.01 1.55 -14.28
CA ASP A 163 9.32 1.61 -13.01
C ASP A 163 9.99 2.65 -12.09
N SER A 164 9.16 3.44 -11.42
CA SER A 164 9.61 4.36 -10.37
C SER A 164 9.67 3.62 -9.04
N PRO A 165 10.65 3.91 -8.15
CA PRO A 165 10.69 3.30 -6.83
C PRO A 165 9.39 3.55 -6.06
N GLY A 166 8.80 2.47 -5.56
CA GLY A 166 7.56 2.50 -4.80
C GLY A 166 7.78 2.85 -3.33
N ARG A 167 6.88 3.67 -2.80
CA ARG A 167 6.78 3.96 -1.36
C ARG A 167 5.36 3.76 -0.91
N TYR A 168 5.19 3.16 0.26
CA TYR A 168 3.89 2.85 0.81
C TYR A 168 3.77 3.33 2.25
N GLU A 169 2.58 3.79 2.59
CA GLU A 169 2.10 3.97 3.95
C GLU A 169 1.30 2.72 4.32
N ILE A 170 1.42 2.29 5.57
CA ILE A 170 0.70 1.14 6.09
C ILE A 170 -0.39 1.68 6.99
N MET A 171 -1.63 1.39 6.64
CA MET A 171 -2.81 1.93 7.31
C MET A 171 -3.52 0.81 8.08
N ASN A 172 -4.06 1.13 9.25
CA ASN A 172 -4.89 0.23 10.03
C ASN A 172 -6.26 0.85 10.23
N PHE A 173 -7.33 0.08 9.98
CA PHE A 173 -8.70 0.54 10.20
C PHE A 173 -9.14 0.24 11.64
N LYS A 174 -9.19 1.27 12.48
CA LYS A 174 -9.41 1.13 13.92
C LYS A 174 -10.64 1.88 14.42
N GLU A 175 -11.19 1.38 15.53
CA GLU A 175 -12.14 2.14 16.34
C GLU A 175 -11.38 3.21 17.14
N MET A 176 -11.62 4.48 16.82
CA MET A 176 -10.97 5.65 17.42
C MET A 176 -11.78 6.23 18.59
N GLY A 177 -13.06 5.89 18.65
CA GLY A 177 -13.98 6.24 19.72
C GLY A 177 -15.26 5.41 19.58
N LYS A 178 -16.17 5.52 20.54
CA LYS A 178 -17.41 4.71 20.52
C LYS A 178 -18.17 4.91 19.21
N ASP A 179 -18.26 3.84 18.41
CA ASP A 179 -18.92 3.83 17.09
C ASP A 179 -18.28 4.79 16.05
N TYR A 180 -17.02 5.20 16.26
CA TYR A 180 -16.25 6.01 15.30
C TYR A 180 -15.00 5.23 14.85
N PHE A 181 -14.90 5.01 13.55
CA PHE A 181 -13.85 4.21 12.93
C PHE A 181 -13.11 5.03 11.88
N ASP A 182 -11.80 4.86 11.81
CA ASP A 182 -10.97 5.59 10.87
C ASP A 182 -9.72 4.81 10.47
N TYR A 183 -9.12 5.19 9.36
CA TYR A 183 -7.81 4.72 8.96
C TYR A 183 -6.74 5.54 9.67
N ILE A 184 -5.81 4.85 10.32
CA ILE A 184 -4.65 5.48 10.92
C ILE A 184 -3.37 4.95 10.29
N ASN A 185 -2.39 5.82 10.11
CA ASN A 185 -1.06 5.40 9.66
C ASN A 185 -0.33 4.71 10.82
N VAL A 186 0.14 3.49 10.58
CA VAL A 186 0.87 2.65 11.55
C VAL A 186 2.27 2.28 11.05
N GLY A 187 2.70 2.76 9.89
CA GLY A 187 4.00 2.40 9.34
C GLY A 187 4.24 2.85 7.92
N SER A 188 5.42 2.52 7.42
CA SER A 188 5.82 2.79 6.05
C SER A 188 6.70 1.68 5.50
N TRP A 189 6.69 1.59 4.18
CA TRP A 189 7.60 0.75 3.41
C TRP A 189 8.27 1.61 2.35
N ASP A 190 9.60 1.61 2.33
CA ASP A 190 10.40 2.31 1.31
C ASP A 190 11.54 1.40 0.87
N ASN A 191 11.50 0.97 -0.40
CA ASN A 191 12.54 0.20 -1.06
C ASN A 191 13.09 -0.99 -0.22
N GLY A 192 12.19 -1.78 0.36
CA GLY A 192 12.53 -2.97 1.16
C GLY A 192 12.69 -2.69 2.66
N GLU A 193 12.74 -1.44 3.10
CA GLU A 193 12.76 -1.08 4.51
C GLU A 193 11.34 -0.94 5.06
N LEU A 194 10.93 -1.85 5.95
CA LEU A 194 9.65 -1.83 6.65
C LEU A 194 9.81 -1.18 8.03
N LYS A 195 9.07 -0.10 8.28
CA LYS A 195 8.97 0.58 9.58
C LYS A 195 7.53 0.48 10.07
N MET A 196 7.32 -0.09 11.25
CA MET A 196 5.99 -0.30 11.82
C MET A 196 5.97 0.17 13.28
N ASP A 197 4.81 0.67 13.70
CA ASP A 197 4.47 0.91 15.09
C ASP A 197 3.55 -0.22 15.59
N ASP A 198 4.17 -1.26 16.14
CA ASP A 198 3.46 -2.46 16.61
C ASP A 198 2.48 -2.17 17.77
N ASP A 199 2.79 -1.16 18.60
CA ASP A 199 1.97 -0.76 19.74
C ASP A 199 0.71 0.01 19.25
N GLU A 200 0.83 0.75 18.15
CA GLU A 200 -0.32 1.41 17.51
C GLU A 200 -1.25 0.40 16.82
N VAL A 201 -0.69 -0.65 16.19
CA VAL A 201 -1.49 -1.73 15.58
C VAL A 201 -2.29 -2.48 16.64
N TRP A 202 -1.63 -2.91 17.72
CA TRP A 202 -2.24 -3.68 18.79
C TRP A 202 -2.09 -2.95 20.13
N SER A 203 -3.08 -2.12 20.49
CA SER A 203 -3.05 -1.35 21.75
C SER A 203 -2.96 -2.20 23.03
N LYS A 204 -3.07 -3.52 22.94
CA LYS A 204 -2.76 -4.48 24.01
C LYS A 204 -2.01 -5.69 23.43
N LYS A 205 -0.90 -6.08 24.05
CA LYS A 205 -0.10 -7.28 23.67
C LYS A 205 -0.89 -8.60 23.66
N ASN A 206 -2.00 -8.68 24.40
CA ASN A 206 -2.88 -9.86 24.40
C ASN A 206 -3.83 -9.95 23.19
N ASN A 207 -3.87 -8.95 22.31
CA ASN A 207 -4.74 -8.93 21.15
C ASN A 207 -4.02 -9.33 19.85
N ILE A 208 -2.76 -9.77 19.92
CA ILE A 208 -1.99 -10.21 18.75
C ILE A 208 -2.60 -11.50 18.21
N ILE A 209 -3.08 -11.44 16.97
CA ILE A 209 -3.66 -12.59 16.29
C ILE A 209 -2.52 -13.39 15.64
N ARG A 210 -2.39 -14.66 16.00
CA ARG A 210 -1.45 -15.60 15.37
C ARG A 210 -2.19 -16.42 14.32
N SER A 211 -1.79 -16.30 13.07
CA SER A 211 -2.29 -17.12 11.96
C SER A 211 -1.30 -18.26 11.70
N VAL A 212 -1.29 -19.26 12.58
CA VAL A 212 -0.43 -20.45 12.48
C VAL A 212 -1.30 -21.71 12.39
N CYS A 213 -0.87 -22.69 11.59
CA CYS A 213 -1.57 -23.97 11.50
C CYS A 213 -1.25 -24.88 12.69
N SER A 214 0.03 -24.90 13.08
CA SER A 214 0.55 -25.70 14.20
C SER A 214 1.35 -24.82 15.13
N GLU A 215 1.18 -25.01 16.44
CA GLU A 215 2.00 -24.34 17.43
C GLU A 215 3.44 -24.87 17.44
N PRO A 216 4.42 -24.06 17.89
CA PRO A 216 5.78 -24.52 18.11
C PRO A 216 5.79 -25.75 19.03
N CYS A 217 6.56 -26.77 18.65
CA CYS A 217 6.66 -27.99 19.44
C CYS A 217 7.37 -27.75 20.77
N GLU A 218 6.95 -28.49 21.79
CA GLU A 218 7.59 -28.42 23.10
C GLU A 218 8.97 -29.09 23.08
N LYS A 219 9.74 -28.87 24.15
CA LYS A 219 11.05 -29.51 24.31
C LYS A 219 10.91 -31.03 24.26
N GLY A 220 11.82 -31.70 23.55
CA GLY A 220 11.76 -33.16 23.36
C GLY A 220 10.80 -33.63 22.27
N GLN A 221 10.16 -32.72 21.54
CA GLN A 221 9.29 -33.04 20.41
C GLN A 221 9.86 -32.52 19.10
N ILE A 222 9.57 -33.24 18.01
CA ILE A 222 9.92 -32.87 16.64
C ILE A 222 8.67 -32.58 15.81
N LYS A 223 8.83 -31.76 14.77
CA LYS A 223 7.82 -31.49 13.77
C LYS A 223 7.73 -32.67 12.80
N VAL A 224 6.52 -33.21 12.63
CA VAL A 224 6.24 -34.23 11.62
C VAL A 224 5.16 -33.73 10.68
N ILE A 225 5.48 -33.59 9.39
CA ILE A 225 4.55 -33.17 8.34
C ILE A 225 4.03 -34.43 7.64
N ARG A 226 2.72 -34.66 7.64
CA ARG A 226 2.14 -35.84 7.00
C ARG A 226 2.10 -35.69 5.49
N LYS A 227 2.22 -36.81 4.77
CA LYS A 227 2.10 -36.81 3.30
C LYS A 227 0.72 -36.29 2.89
N GLY A 228 0.71 -35.24 2.07
CA GLY A 228 -0.51 -34.57 1.61
C GLY A 228 -0.92 -33.35 2.45
N GLU A 229 -0.23 -33.06 3.56
CA GLU A 229 -0.42 -31.82 4.33
C GLU A 229 0.53 -30.70 3.87
N VAL A 230 0.20 -29.46 4.24
CA VAL A 230 0.99 -28.27 3.92
C VAL A 230 2.20 -28.17 4.87
N SER A 231 3.32 -27.62 4.41
CA SER A 231 4.57 -27.56 5.17
C SER A 231 4.48 -26.83 6.53
N CYS A 232 3.55 -25.89 6.69
CA CYS A 232 3.31 -25.17 7.94
C CYS A 232 2.38 -25.91 8.93
N CYS A 233 1.76 -27.01 8.50
CA CYS A 233 0.90 -27.85 9.32
C CYS A 233 1.66 -29.12 9.70
N TRP A 234 2.27 -29.10 10.88
CA TRP A 234 2.96 -30.25 11.46
C TRP A 234 2.23 -30.79 12.69
N THR A 235 2.47 -32.06 13.01
CA THR A 235 2.13 -32.63 14.32
C THR A 235 3.40 -32.73 15.14
N CYS A 236 3.37 -32.28 16.39
CA CYS A 236 4.48 -32.45 17.31
C CYS A 236 4.50 -33.89 17.83
N THR A 237 5.60 -34.60 17.60
CA THR A 237 5.77 -36.00 18.02
C THR A 237 6.92 -36.07 19.02
N PRO A 238 6.72 -36.66 20.22
CA PRO A 238 7.79 -36.82 21.20
C PRO A 238 8.86 -37.78 20.70
N CYS A 239 10.12 -37.45 20.97
CA CYS A 239 11.22 -38.41 20.85
C CYS A 239 11.08 -39.51 21.91
N LYS A 240 11.70 -40.66 21.66
CA LYS A 240 11.76 -41.74 22.67
C LYS A 240 12.72 -41.37 23.79
N GLU A 241 12.61 -42.06 24.92
CA GLU A 241 13.41 -41.80 26.13
C GLU A 241 14.94 -41.85 25.90
N ASN A 242 15.40 -42.69 24.97
CA ASN A 242 16.81 -42.84 24.63
C ASN A 242 17.25 -41.95 23.44
N GLU A 243 16.38 -41.06 22.97
CA GLU A 243 16.58 -40.18 21.83
C GLU A 243 16.60 -38.73 22.28
N TYR A 244 17.37 -37.89 21.58
CA TYR A 244 17.37 -36.44 21.75
C TYR A 244 16.93 -35.76 20.45
N VAL A 245 16.50 -34.51 20.54
CA VAL A 245 16.16 -33.69 19.39
C VAL A 245 17.44 -33.24 18.71
N PHE A 246 17.74 -33.80 17.54
CA PHE A 246 18.94 -33.45 16.76
C PHE A 246 18.71 -32.20 15.92
N ASP A 247 17.53 -32.10 15.31
CA ASP A 247 17.02 -30.93 14.60
C ASP A 247 15.49 -30.86 14.77
N GLU A 248 14.84 -29.84 14.18
CA GLU A 248 13.39 -29.65 14.32
C GLU A 248 12.53 -30.80 13.77
N TYR A 249 13.10 -31.73 12.99
CA TYR A 249 12.37 -32.81 12.28
C TYR A 249 12.85 -34.22 12.66
N THR A 250 13.95 -34.35 13.42
CA THR A 250 14.64 -35.63 13.60
C THR A 250 15.03 -35.87 15.06
N CYS A 251 14.53 -36.98 15.61
CA CYS A 251 15.03 -37.56 16.85
C CYS A 251 16.20 -38.49 16.55
N LYS A 252 17.25 -38.44 17.37
CA LYS A 252 18.43 -39.31 17.23
C LYS A 252 18.72 -40.04 18.53
N ALA A 253 18.92 -41.36 18.43
CA ALA A 253 19.24 -42.19 19.58
C ALA A 253 20.66 -41.94 20.11
N CYS A 254 20.81 -41.95 21.43
CA CYS A 254 22.10 -41.98 22.09
C CYS A 254 22.82 -43.32 21.88
N GLN A 255 24.16 -43.29 21.92
CA GLN A 255 24.95 -44.51 21.90
C GLN A 255 24.75 -45.31 23.19
N LEU A 256 24.97 -46.63 23.11
CA LEU A 256 24.92 -47.52 24.28
C LEU A 256 25.86 -47.01 25.39
N GLY A 257 25.35 -46.96 26.62
CA GLY A 257 26.08 -46.42 27.77
C GLY A 257 25.99 -44.89 27.94
N SER A 258 25.19 -44.21 27.11
CA SER A 258 24.89 -42.78 27.23
C SER A 258 23.38 -42.52 27.25
N TRP A 259 22.98 -41.40 27.84
CA TRP A 259 21.59 -40.97 27.99
C TRP A 259 21.41 -39.51 27.55
N PRO A 260 20.24 -39.12 26.98
CA PRO A 260 19.96 -37.72 26.66
C PRO A 260 20.05 -36.83 27.90
N THR A 261 20.49 -35.58 27.71
CA THR A 261 20.43 -34.53 28.74
C THR A 261 18.98 -34.13 29.05
N ASP A 262 18.73 -33.53 30.21
CA ASP A 262 17.38 -33.10 30.65
C ASP A 262 16.73 -32.06 29.72
N ASP A 263 17.54 -31.29 29.00
CA ASP A 263 17.06 -30.35 27.99
C ASP A 263 16.64 -31.03 26.67
N LEU A 264 16.97 -32.32 26.50
CA LEU A 264 16.75 -33.14 25.31
C LEU A 264 17.31 -32.52 24.03
N THR A 265 18.29 -31.61 24.16
CA THR A 265 18.88 -30.87 23.04
C THR A 265 20.27 -31.38 22.71
N GLY A 266 20.42 -31.97 21.52
CA GLY A 266 21.71 -32.12 20.84
C GLY A 266 22.80 -33.00 21.48
N THR A 267 22.65 -33.46 22.72
CA THR A 267 23.75 -34.11 23.48
C THR A 267 23.33 -35.32 24.28
N CYS A 268 24.27 -36.26 24.42
CA CYS A 268 24.13 -37.45 25.25
C CYS A 268 25.31 -37.46 26.24
N ILE A 269 25.02 -37.84 27.48
CA ILE A 269 26.00 -37.94 28.56
C ILE A 269 26.12 -39.37 29.04
N SER A 270 27.33 -39.78 29.42
CA SER A 270 27.58 -41.17 29.81
C SER A 270 26.86 -41.49 31.12
N VAL A 271 26.29 -42.69 31.22
CA VAL A 271 25.56 -43.12 32.42
C VAL A 271 26.51 -43.33 33.61
N SER A 272 27.81 -43.57 33.37
CA SER A 272 28.84 -43.66 34.42
C SER A 272 29.16 -42.33 35.12
N THR A 273 28.64 -41.20 34.61
CA THR A 273 28.81 -39.87 35.21
C THR A 273 27.70 -39.51 36.21
N PHE A 274 26.69 -40.37 36.39
CA PHE A 274 25.54 -40.17 37.29
C PHE A 274 25.59 -40.99 38.58
N ILE A 275 26.69 -41.74 38.81
CA ILE A 275 26.99 -42.47 40.05
C ILE A 275 28.08 -41.70 40.79
#